data_AF-A0A2P2FYR2-F1
#
_entry.id   AF-A0A2P2FYR2-F1
#
_cell.length_a   1.000
_cell.length_b   1.000
_cell.length_c   1.000
_cell.angle_alpha   90.00
_cell.angle_beta   90.00
_cell.angle_gamma   90.00
#
_symmetry.space_group_name_H-M   'P 1'
#
loop_
_entity.id
_entity.type
_entity.pdbx_description
1 polymer ?
#
loop_
_entity_poly.entity_id
_entity_poly.type
_entity_poly.pdbx_seq_one_letter_code
_entity_poly.pdbx_strand_id
1 'polypeptide(L)' 'MLKKLCAAAAITLLPVVITTPAQAATYYQQTVTGSTLAQCNATGSQLAQQKRAEGYLVTWTGCGHQNFGYIGVVAWSN' A
#
# COMPACT_ATOMS: atom_id res chain seq x y z
N MET A 1 15.34 49.62 -42.60
CA MET A 1 14.69 49.14 -41.36
C MET A 1 14.36 47.65 -41.51
N LEU A 2 14.84 46.87 -40.54
CA LEU A 2 14.46 45.53 -40.06
C LEU A 2 13.77 44.50 -41.00
N LYS A 3 14.55 43.48 -41.39
CA LYS A 3 14.11 42.10 -41.71
C LYS A 3 13.38 41.48 -40.51
N LYS A 4 12.30 40.70 -40.69
CA LYS A 4 12.02 39.49 -39.87
C LYS A 4 11.27 38.42 -40.67
N LEU A 5 11.90 37.26 -40.78
CA LEU A 5 11.36 36.01 -41.31
C LEU A 5 10.28 35.45 -40.37
N CYS A 6 9.16 34.97 -40.93
CA CYS A 6 8.23 34.08 -40.22
C CYS A 6 8.78 32.65 -40.27
N ALA A 7 9.49 32.23 -39.22
CA ALA A 7 9.86 30.84 -39.02
C ALA A 7 8.74 30.12 -38.25
N ALA A 8 8.06 29.19 -38.92
CA ALA A 8 7.09 28.29 -38.32
C ALA A 8 7.83 27.28 -37.43
N ALA A 9 7.58 27.31 -36.12
CA ALA A 9 8.06 26.29 -35.20
C ALA A 9 7.05 25.14 -35.16
N ALA A 10 7.38 24.03 -35.82
CA ALA A 10 6.67 22.77 -35.67
C ALA A 10 7.01 22.19 -34.29
N ILE A 11 6.01 22.13 -33.41
CA ILE A 11 6.14 21.48 -32.09
C ILE A 11 5.85 20.00 -32.29
N THR A 12 6.90 19.20 -32.42
CA THR A 12 6.82 17.74 -32.42
C THR A 12 6.61 17.28 -30.98
N LEU A 13 5.37 16.92 -30.63
CA LEU A 13 5.06 16.29 -29.34
C LEU A 13 5.55 14.84 -29.39
N LEU A 14 6.70 14.55 -28.77
CA LEU A 14 7.07 13.17 -28.46
C LEU A 14 6.24 12.69 -27.26
N PRO A 15 5.44 11.61 -27.39
CA PRO A 15 4.85 10.98 -26.23
C PRO A 15 5.97 10.30 -25.44
N VAL A 16 6.35 10.90 -24.32
CA VAL A 16 7.17 10.22 -23.31
C VAL A 16 6.25 9.20 -22.65
N VAL A 17 6.32 7.95 -23.12
CA VAL A 17 5.68 6.84 -22.42
C VAL A 17 6.50 6.59 -21.17
N ILE A 18 6.07 7.16 -20.06
CA ILE A 18 6.60 6.81 -18.74
C ILE A 18 6.04 5.43 -18.40
N THR A 19 6.75 4.37 -18.80
CA THR A 19 6.49 3.04 -18.24
C THR A 19 7.05 3.06 -16.81
N THR A 20 6.27 3.55 -15.85
CA THR A 20 6.54 3.23 -14.45
C THR A 20 6.53 1.71 -14.35
N PRO A 21 7.56 1.05 -13.79
CA PRO A 21 7.46 -0.37 -13.53
C PRO A 21 6.24 -0.53 -12.62
N ALA A 22 5.22 -1.23 -13.11
CA ALA A 22 4.12 -1.69 -12.28
C ALA A 22 4.74 -2.68 -11.30
N GLN A 23 5.23 -2.16 -10.18
CA GLN A 23 5.60 -2.95 -9.02
C GLN A 23 4.29 -3.59 -8.58
N ALA A 24 4.08 -4.84 -8.99
CA ALA A 24 2.96 -5.63 -8.52
C ALA A 24 3.15 -5.82 -7.02
N ALA A 25 2.59 -4.89 -6.24
CA ALA A 25 2.63 -4.95 -4.79
C ALA A 25 2.00 -6.28 -4.38
N THR A 26 2.80 -7.15 -3.77
CA THR A 26 2.28 -8.46 -3.34
C THR A 26 1.51 -8.23 -2.06
N TYR A 27 0.19 -8.46 -2.09
CA TYR A 27 -0.69 -8.21 -0.95
C TYR A 27 -0.94 -9.49 -0.17
N TYR A 28 -0.77 -9.41 1.14
CA TYR A 28 -0.97 -10.49 2.08
C TYR A 28 -1.93 -10.07 3.19
N GLN A 29 -2.68 -11.02 3.71
CA GLN A 29 -3.58 -10.81 4.83
C GLN A 29 -3.64 -12.04 5.72
N GLN A 30 -3.72 -11.82 7.03
CA GLN A 30 -3.85 -12.88 8.01
C GLN A 30 -4.87 -12.48 9.07
N THR A 31 -5.83 -13.38 9.28
CA THR A 31 -6.82 -13.26 10.35
C THR A 31 -6.18 -13.63 11.68
N VAL A 32 -6.42 -12.82 12.71
CA VAL A 32 -6.07 -13.09 14.10
C VAL A 32 -7.34 -13.22 14.91
N THR A 33 -7.34 -14.16 15.86
CA THR A 33 -8.50 -14.46 16.72
C THR A 33 -8.08 -14.51 18.18
N GLY A 34 -8.97 -14.10 19.09
CA GLY A 34 -8.76 -14.24 20.53
C GLY A 34 -10.07 -14.42 21.29
N SER A 35 -10.02 -15.05 22.46
CA SER A 35 -11.18 -15.18 23.35
C SER A 35 -11.52 -13.86 24.06
N THR A 36 -10.56 -12.94 24.12
CA THR A 36 -10.73 -11.58 24.66
C THR A 36 -10.21 -10.53 23.68
N LEU A 37 -10.71 -9.30 23.81
CA LEU A 37 -10.26 -8.16 23.01
C LEU A 37 -8.75 -7.93 23.17
N ALA A 38 -8.25 -8.02 24.40
CA ALA A 38 -6.84 -7.82 24.72
C ALA A 38 -5.95 -8.88 24.05
N GLN A 39 -6.35 -10.16 24.12
CA GLN A 39 -5.59 -11.24 23.49
C GLN A 39 -5.52 -11.05 21.97
N CYS A 40 -6.66 -10.79 21.33
CA CYS A 40 -6.69 -10.59 19.88
C CYS A 40 -5.84 -9.38 19.45
N ASN A 41 -5.94 -8.25 20.17
CA ASN A 41 -5.15 -7.06 19.89
C ASN A 41 -3.66 -7.27 20.11
N ALA A 42 -3.26 -8.04 21.13
CA ALA A 42 -1.87 -8.39 21.35
C ALA A 42 -1.32 -9.22 20.19
N THR A 43 -2.03 -10.27 19.77
CA THR A 43 -1.64 -11.12 18.63
C THR A 43 -1.54 -10.32 17.33
N GLY A 44 -2.55 -9.51 17.01
CA GLY A 44 -2.55 -8.68 15.80
C GLY A 44 -1.44 -7.63 15.80
N SER A 45 -1.20 -6.97 16.93
CA SER A 45 -0.14 -5.96 17.04
C SER A 45 1.25 -6.59 16.95
N GLN A 46 1.46 -7.77 17.55
CA GLN A 46 2.71 -8.51 17.45
C GLN A 46 3.01 -8.91 16.00
N LEU A 47 2.01 -9.47 15.29
CA LEU A 47 2.17 -9.81 13.87
C LEU A 47 2.45 -8.56 13.02
N ALA A 48 1.74 -7.47 13.28
CA ALA A 48 1.95 -6.22 12.55
C ALA A 48 3.37 -5.67 12.76
N GLN A 49 3.89 -5.70 13.99
CA GLN A 49 5.26 -5.30 14.30
C GLN A 49 6.29 -6.21 13.64
N GLN A 50 6.06 -7.52 13.65
CA GLN A 50 6.91 -8.49 12.97
C GLN A 50 6.99 -8.20 11.46
N LYS A 51 5.85 -7.99 10.78
CA LYS A 51 5.85 -7.70 9.33
C LYS A 51 6.45 -6.35 8.98
N ARG A 52 6.32 -5.35 9.85
CA ARG A 52 7.07 -4.08 9.70
C ARG A 52 8.58 -4.30 9.83
N ALA A 53 9.02 -5.14 10.77
CA ALA A 53 10.43 -5.46 10.95
C ALA A 53 11.01 -6.28 9.77
N GLU A 54 10.17 -7.08 9.09
CA GLU A 54 10.51 -7.76 7.84
C GLU A 54 10.57 -6.81 6.62
N GLY A 55 10.20 -5.53 6.77
CA GLY A 55 10.26 -4.51 5.72
C GLY A 55 8.96 -4.27 4.95
N TYR A 56 7.86 -4.91 5.34
CA TYR A 56 6.57 -4.72 4.67
C TYR A 56 5.86 -3.44 5.13
N LEU A 57 5.04 -2.88 4.23
CA LEU A 57 4.03 -1.89 4.59
C LEU A 57 2.83 -2.61 5.21
N VAL A 58 2.49 -2.29 6.46
CA VAL A 58 1.49 -3.05 7.24
C VAL A 58 0.28 -2.19 7.62
N THR A 59 -0.91 -2.72 7.37
CA THR A 59 -2.21 -2.21 7.82
C THR A 59 -2.77 -3.07 8.95
N TRP A 60 -3.01 -2.44 10.11
CA TRP A 60 -3.62 -3.06 11.28
C TRP A 60 -4.42 -2.02 12.07
N THR A 61 -5.69 -2.30 12.35
CA THR A 61 -6.61 -1.36 13.04
C THR A 61 -7.18 -1.90 14.35
N GLY A 62 -6.90 -3.15 14.71
CA GLY A 62 -7.41 -3.78 15.93
C GLY A 62 -8.42 -4.90 15.66
N CYS A 63 -8.93 -5.47 16.75
CA CYS A 63 -9.95 -6.52 16.72
C CYS A 63 -11.35 -6.00 17.04
N GLY A 64 -12.34 -6.54 16.35
CA GLY A 64 -13.77 -6.40 16.67
C GLY A 64 -14.34 -7.68 17.25
N HIS A 65 -15.45 -7.59 17.98
CA HIS A 65 -16.19 -8.76 18.43
C HIS A 65 -17.02 -9.34 17.28
N GLN A 66 -16.83 -10.63 16.97
CA GLN A 66 -17.65 -11.36 16.01
C GLN A 66 -18.04 -12.73 16.57
N ASN A 67 -19.32 -13.06 16.47
CA ASN A 67 -19.92 -14.29 16.99
C ASN A 67 -19.56 -14.51 18.47
N PHE A 68 -18.64 -15.43 18.76
CA PHE A 68 -18.25 -15.84 20.10
C PHE A 68 -16.81 -15.44 20.48
N GLY A 69 -16.17 -14.57 19.70
CA GLY A 69 -14.78 -14.17 19.95
C GLY A 69 -14.40 -12.83 19.34
N TYR A 70 -13.13 -12.48 19.44
CA TYR A 70 -12.58 -11.27 18.85
C TYR A 70 -11.77 -11.64 17.62
N ILE A 71 -11.98 -10.91 16.52
CA ILE A 71 -11.34 -11.15 15.24
C ILE A 71 -10.79 -9.83 14.71
N GLY A 72 -9.58 -9.88 14.15
CA GLY A 72 -9.00 -8.78 13.39
C GLY A 72 -8.26 -9.33 12.17
N VAL A 73 -7.93 -8.45 11.22
CA VAL A 73 -7.12 -8.79 10.05
C VAL A 73 -5.88 -7.92 10.03
N VAL A 74 -4.70 -8.54 9.97
CA VAL A 74 -3.43 -7.85 9.70
C VAL A 74 -3.14 -8.03 8.22
N ALA A 75 -2.96 -6.94 7.48
CA ALA A 75 -2.63 -6.98 6.06
C ALA A 75 -1.30 -6.30 5.80
N TRP A 76 -0.55 -6.75 4.80
CA TRP A 76 0.73 -6.16 4.44
C TRP A 76 1.06 -6.31 2.95
N SER A 77 1.95 -5.43 2.47
CA SER A 77 2.43 -5.46 1.09
C SER A 77 3.92 -5.16 0.97
N ASN A 78 4.53 -5.67 -0.09
CA ASN A 78 5.91 -5.38 -0.50
C ASN A 78 5.91 -4.32 -1.60
#